data_AF-A0A6B0Y377-F1
#
_entry.id   AF-A0A6B0Y377-F1
#
_cell.length_a   1.000
_cell.length_b   1.000
_cell.length_c   1.000
_cell.angle_alpha   90.00
_cell.angle_beta   90.00
_cell.angle_gamma   90.00
#
_symmetry.space_group_name_H-M   'P 1'
#
loop_
_entity.id
_entity.type
_entity.pdbx_description
1 polymer ?
#
loop_
_entity_poly.entity_id
_entity_poly.type
_entity_poly.pdbx_seq_one_letter_code
_entity_poly.pdbx_strand_id
1 'polypeptide(L)'
;ADSWIHGVGTAPTKMSRYLALRRLYGKWAREGLTPQREAMGRRLCMVAEHTWGVDIKTFLRDEAAWDRQDFETARQFDSRFALTERSWREQEALIDDAISVLAREDREEAERAATPSCLQPTATAVRKRGSLTLGDGKLDFDKATGGLIRVRFPNGCDLESAEGQLAALTYESYDAQDYHDYAESYLTQFAYWSVRDHGKPGLEHSCTARSGIFEPKWMGVAMEGGSHAIGKFQFSETAADDLGAPGAPEIRYRFIDRDTLEVTVCLFDKPANRMPEASFVTFAPTVDPGSWRFRKLDYDVDPRAVVKNGNRQLHAVQSVSCMTSDSQHLRIAPLDCPLAGPAEAPFLPFFRGVIAMRRGVRFCLHNNKWGTNFPMWCEGNFAYRFRMSLSCAR
;
A
#
# COMPACT_ATOMS: atom_id res chain seq x y z
N ALA A 1 -12.67 -12.57 -12.68
CA ALA A 1 -11.56 -11.66 -12.35
C ALA A 1 -10.91 -12.13 -11.07
N ASP A 2 -9.59 -11.99 -10.92
CA ASP A 2 -8.90 -12.27 -9.64
C ASP A 2 -9.13 -11.10 -8.68
N SER A 3 -10.08 -11.27 -7.77
CA SER A 3 -10.44 -10.34 -6.69
C SER A 3 -9.77 -10.68 -5.36
N TRP A 4 -9.19 -11.88 -5.23
CA TRP A 4 -8.42 -12.30 -4.05
C TRP A 4 -7.21 -11.41 -3.83
N ILE A 5 -6.72 -10.78 -4.91
CA ILE A 5 -5.64 -9.80 -4.90
C ILE A 5 -5.83 -8.63 -3.91
N HIS A 6 -7.07 -8.29 -3.53
CA HIS A 6 -7.32 -7.27 -2.49
C HIS A 6 -6.72 -7.67 -1.13
N GLY A 7 -6.72 -8.97 -0.84
CA GLY A 7 -6.20 -9.55 0.39
C GLY A 7 -4.71 -9.28 0.62
N VAL A 8 -3.95 -9.02 -0.46
CA VAL A 8 -2.51 -8.70 -0.35
C VAL A 8 -2.27 -7.43 0.46
N GLY A 9 -3.22 -6.49 0.48
CA GLY A 9 -3.09 -5.24 1.24
C GLY A 9 -3.50 -5.33 2.71
N THR A 10 -3.92 -6.48 3.21
CA THR A 10 -4.38 -6.61 4.61
C THR A 10 -3.27 -6.91 5.61
N ALA A 11 -2.11 -7.38 5.13
CA ALA A 11 -0.94 -7.67 5.97
C ALA A 11 0.31 -6.91 5.48
N PRO A 12 0.40 -5.59 5.69
CA PRO A 12 1.53 -4.79 5.20
C PRO A 12 2.90 -5.27 5.70
N THR A 13 2.98 -5.71 6.96
CA THR A 13 4.20 -6.27 7.54
C THR A 13 4.62 -7.54 6.80
N LYS A 14 3.76 -8.56 6.72
CA LYS A 14 3.99 -9.77 5.92
C LYS A 14 4.49 -9.45 4.51
N MET A 15 3.83 -8.52 3.83
CA MET A 15 4.16 -8.19 2.44
C MET A 15 5.48 -7.46 2.25
N SER A 16 5.79 -6.48 3.10
CA SER A 16 7.08 -5.77 3.03
C SER A 16 8.25 -6.73 3.24
N ARG A 17 8.16 -7.61 4.24
CA ARG A 17 9.15 -8.66 4.55
C ARG A 17 9.31 -9.62 3.37
N TYR A 18 8.19 -10.14 2.84
CA TYR A 18 8.19 -11.05 1.69
C TYR A 18 8.84 -10.41 0.44
N LEU A 19 8.47 -9.18 0.10
CA LEU A 19 9.01 -8.49 -1.07
C LEU A 19 10.51 -8.18 -0.91
N ALA A 20 10.97 -7.87 0.30
CA ALA A 20 12.39 -7.69 0.58
C ALA A 20 13.19 -8.98 0.37
N LEU A 21 12.71 -10.11 0.91
CA LEU A 21 13.33 -11.41 0.68
C LEU A 21 13.27 -11.83 -0.79
N ARG A 22 12.19 -11.51 -1.52
CA ARG A 22 12.11 -11.79 -2.95
C ARG A 22 13.18 -11.02 -3.74
N ARG A 23 13.45 -9.77 -3.38
CA ARG A 23 14.55 -8.99 -3.98
C ARG A 23 15.92 -9.58 -3.65
N LEU A 24 16.12 -9.99 -2.40
CA LEU A 24 17.35 -10.64 -1.95
C LEU A 24 17.57 -11.98 -2.68
N TYR A 25 16.55 -12.81 -2.76
CA TYR A 25 16.60 -14.06 -3.53
C TYR A 25 16.94 -13.79 -5.00
N GLY A 26 16.35 -12.76 -5.61
CA GLY A 26 16.69 -12.35 -6.97
C GLY A 26 18.15 -11.91 -7.14
N LYS A 27 18.77 -11.30 -6.11
CA LYS A 27 20.22 -11.00 -6.09
C LYS A 27 21.02 -12.31 -6.05
N TRP A 28 20.74 -13.19 -5.10
CA TRP A 28 21.45 -14.48 -4.98
C TRP A 28 21.30 -15.36 -6.23
N ALA A 29 20.15 -15.33 -6.90
CA ALA A 29 19.95 -16.08 -8.14
C ALA A 29 20.92 -15.67 -9.26
N ARG A 30 21.37 -14.41 -9.28
CA ARG A 30 22.40 -13.93 -10.23
C ARG A 30 23.82 -14.27 -9.80
N GLU A 31 24.06 -14.35 -8.50
CA GLU A 31 25.36 -14.67 -7.91
C GLU A 31 25.64 -16.18 -7.85
N GLY A 32 24.58 -16.99 -7.87
CA GLY A 32 24.61 -18.44 -7.70
C GLY A 32 23.81 -18.88 -6.47
N LEU A 33 22.87 -19.81 -6.66
CA LEU A 33 22.08 -20.39 -5.57
C LEU A 33 22.83 -21.57 -4.94
N THR A 34 22.97 -21.52 -3.62
CA THR A 34 23.31 -22.70 -2.81
C THR A 34 22.04 -23.53 -2.56
N PRO A 35 22.17 -24.81 -2.17
CA PRO A 35 21.01 -25.64 -1.82
C PRO A 35 20.12 -25.00 -0.73
N GLN A 36 20.71 -24.30 0.24
CA GLN A 36 20.00 -23.61 1.32
C GLN A 36 19.25 -22.38 0.82
N ARG A 37 19.87 -21.58 -0.08
CA ARG A 37 19.19 -20.45 -0.74
C ARG A 37 18.00 -20.94 -1.55
N GLU A 38 18.18 -22.01 -2.34
CA GLU A 38 17.08 -22.62 -3.10
C GLU A 38 15.95 -23.14 -2.17
N ALA A 39 16.31 -23.79 -1.06
CA ALA A 39 15.34 -24.26 -0.07
C ALA A 39 14.53 -23.11 0.56
N MET A 40 15.18 -21.99 0.88
CA MET A 40 14.51 -20.77 1.36
C MET A 40 13.56 -20.22 0.29
N GLY A 41 13.98 -20.16 -0.98
CA GLY A 41 13.12 -19.75 -2.09
C GLY A 41 11.87 -20.61 -2.21
N ARG A 42 12.00 -21.93 -2.10
CA ARG A 42 10.86 -22.87 -2.10
C ARG A 42 9.92 -22.64 -0.92
N ARG A 43 10.46 -22.38 0.28
CA ARG A 43 9.63 -22.05 1.46
C ARG A 43 8.91 -20.72 1.30
N LEU A 44 9.54 -19.71 0.70
CA LEU A 44 8.89 -18.42 0.40
C LEU A 44 7.69 -18.56 -0.54
N CYS A 45 7.64 -19.58 -1.41
CA CYS A 45 6.47 -19.84 -2.25
C CYS A 45 5.20 -20.12 -1.42
N MET A 46 5.33 -20.62 -0.18
CA MET A 46 4.20 -20.81 0.73
C MET A 46 3.54 -19.48 1.13
N VAL A 47 4.26 -18.36 1.10
CA VAL A 47 3.70 -17.04 1.42
C VAL A 47 2.72 -16.56 0.33
N ALA A 48 2.88 -17.04 -0.91
CA ALA A 48 2.05 -16.68 -2.05
C ALA A 48 0.70 -17.43 -2.11
N GLU A 49 0.41 -18.27 -1.11
CA GLU A 49 -0.90 -18.90 -0.94
C GLU A 49 -1.97 -17.87 -0.52
N HIS A 50 -3.26 -18.19 -0.73
CA HIS A 50 -4.37 -17.23 -0.62
C HIS A 50 -5.23 -17.38 0.66
N THR A 51 -4.70 -18.01 1.71
CA THR A 51 -5.35 -18.31 2.99
C THR A 51 -4.60 -17.75 4.18
N TRP A 52 -4.70 -16.44 4.38
CA TRP A 52 -3.90 -15.74 5.37
C TRP A 52 -4.46 -15.77 6.80
N GLY A 53 -5.21 -16.82 7.13
CA GLY A 53 -5.83 -17.01 8.42
C GLY A 53 -6.97 -18.01 8.37
N VAL A 54 -7.62 -18.15 9.52
CA VAL A 54 -8.87 -18.91 9.62
C VAL A 54 -9.99 -18.23 8.84
N ASP A 55 -10.98 -19.05 8.46
CA ASP A 55 -12.21 -18.61 7.81
C ASP A 55 -13.05 -17.69 8.72
N ILE A 56 -13.14 -16.40 8.40
CA ILE A 56 -13.72 -15.38 9.28
C ILE A 56 -15.20 -15.64 9.56
N LYS A 57 -15.97 -16.09 8.56
CA LYS A 57 -17.39 -16.45 8.73
C LYS A 57 -17.62 -17.61 9.70
N THR A 58 -16.59 -18.43 9.97
CA THR A 58 -16.68 -19.63 10.83
C THR A 58 -16.00 -19.45 12.18
N PHE A 59 -14.90 -18.69 12.23
CA PHE A 59 -14.07 -18.60 13.44
C PHE A 59 -14.19 -17.25 14.16
N LEU A 60 -14.25 -16.12 13.44
CA LEU A 60 -14.56 -14.83 14.06
C LEU A 60 -16.07 -14.74 14.35
N ARG A 61 -16.89 -14.98 13.32
CA ARG A 61 -18.36 -14.99 13.36
C ARG A 61 -19.00 -13.85 14.14
N ASP A 62 -18.38 -12.69 14.09
CA ASP A 62 -18.86 -11.53 14.82
C ASP A 62 -19.48 -10.55 13.84
N GLU A 63 -20.66 -10.04 14.17
CA GLU A 63 -21.41 -9.08 13.34
C GLU A 63 -21.71 -7.79 14.15
N ALA A 64 -21.20 -7.66 15.38
CA ALA A 64 -21.61 -6.60 16.30
C ALA A 64 -20.49 -5.59 16.60
N ALA A 65 -19.27 -6.06 16.84
CA ALA A 65 -18.18 -5.22 17.35
C ALA A 65 -17.49 -4.43 16.23
N TRP A 66 -18.21 -3.49 15.62
CA TRP A 66 -17.74 -2.61 14.54
C TRP A 66 -17.24 -1.26 15.06
N ASP A 67 -18.00 -0.62 15.94
CA ASP A 67 -17.59 0.62 16.61
C ASP A 67 -16.37 0.38 17.50
N ARG A 68 -15.49 1.39 17.60
CA ARG A 68 -14.16 1.24 18.23
C ARG A 68 -14.22 0.62 19.62
N GLN A 69 -15.09 1.14 20.49
CA GLN A 69 -15.18 0.68 21.88
C GLN A 69 -15.61 -0.79 21.97
N ASP A 70 -16.58 -1.19 21.14
CA ASP A 70 -17.06 -2.57 21.10
C ASP A 70 -15.99 -3.49 20.50
N PHE A 71 -15.30 -3.03 19.46
CA PHE A 71 -14.17 -3.74 18.86
C PHE A 71 -13.04 -3.97 19.87
N GLU A 72 -12.60 -2.94 20.58
CA GLU A 72 -11.53 -3.04 21.58
C GLU A 72 -11.91 -3.98 22.72
N THR A 73 -13.16 -3.89 23.19
CA THR A 73 -13.71 -4.79 24.22
C THR A 73 -13.73 -6.24 23.72
N ALA A 74 -14.28 -6.49 22.53
CA ALA A 74 -14.36 -7.82 21.96
C ALA A 74 -12.96 -8.40 21.68
N ARG A 75 -12.04 -7.60 21.14
CA ARG A 75 -10.65 -7.98 20.90
C ARG A 75 -9.94 -8.43 22.17
N GLN A 76 -10.22 -7.78 23.31
CA GLN A 76 -9.61 -8.11 24.59
C GLN A 76 -10.22 -9.36 25.25
N PHE A 77 -11.54 -9.53 25.19
CA PHE A 77 -12.25 -10.52 26.02
C PHE A 77 -12.83 -11.70 25.25
N ASP A 78 -13.01 -11.59 23.94
CA ASP A 78 -13.58 -12.65 23.12
C ASP A 78 -12.49 -13.52 22.47
N SER A 79 -12.47 -14.79 22.86
CA SER A 79 -11.54 -15.80 22.35
C SER A 79 -11.56 -15.96 20.82
N ARG A 80 -12.66 -15.60 20.14
CA ARG A 80 -12.78 -15.66 18.67
C ARG A 80 -11.83 -14.68 17.98
N PHE A 81 -11.65 -13.49 18.57
CA PHE A 81 -10.71 -12.47 18.07
C PHE A 81 -9.28 -12.94 18.26
N ALA A 82 -8.94 -13.41 19.46
CA ALA A 82 -7.60 -13.93 19.76
C ALA A 82 -7.22 -15.14 18.89
N LEU A 83 -8.16 -16.05 18.63
CA LEU A 83 -7.96 -17.19 17.74
C LEU A 83 -7.69 -16.73 16.30
N THR A 84 -8.44 -15.73 15.83
CA THR A 84 -8.29 -15.17 14.49
C THR A 84 -6.92 -14.50 14.32
N GLU A 85 -6.51 -13.64 15.25
CA GLU A 85 -5.18 -12.99 15.22
C GLU A 85 -4.02 -13.98 15.33
N ARG A 86 -4.19 -15.07 16.09
CA ARG A 86 -3.18 -16.13 16.15
C ARG A 86 -2.96 -16.77 14.76
N SER A 87 -4.04 -17.03 14.02
CA SER A 87 -3.93 -17.60 12.67
C SER A 87 -3.22 -16.66 11.67
N TRP A 88 -3.38 -15.35 11.83
CA TRP A 88 -2.66 -14.37 11.01
C TRP A 88 -1.17 -14.35 11.36
N ARG A 89 -0.82 -14.48 12.65
CA ARG A 89 0.59 -14.59 13.08
C ARG A 89 1.26 -15.87 12.59
N GLU A 90 0.54 -17.00 12.55
CA GLU A 90 1.04 -18.25 11.95
C GLU A 90 1.43 -18.04 10.47
N GLN A 91 0.68 -17.22 9.76
CA GLN A 91 0.93 -16.87 8.38
C GLN A 91 2.11 -15.93 8.17
N GLU A 92 2.41 -15.06 9.15
CA GLU A 92 3.65 -14.27 9.15
C GLU A 92 4.88 -15.13 9.49
N ALA A 93 4.73 -16.14 10.36
CA ALA A 93 5.80 -17.04 10.77
C ALA A 93 6.38 -17.88 9.62
N LEU A 94 5.63 -18.08 8.53
CA LEU A 94 6.14 -18.71 7.30
C LEU A 94 7.39 -18.02 6.75
N ILE A 95 7.53 -16.71 6.97
CA ILE A 95 8.71 -15.94 6.57
C ILE A 95 9.91 -16.34 7.43
N ASP A 96 9.71 -16.46 8.74
CA ASP A 96 10.75 -16.87 9.68
C ASP A 96 11.19 -18.32 9.43
N ASP A 97 10.23 -19.21 9.12
CA ASP A 97 10.49 -20.57 8.70
C ASP A 97 11.31 -20.64 7.41
N ALA A 98 11.07 -19.74 6.45
CA ALA A 98 11.85 -19.65 5.22
C ALA A 98 13.27 -19.15 5.48
N ILE A 99 13.47 -18.20 6.39
CA ILE A 99 14.80 -17.71 6.79
C ILE A 99 15.58 -18.80 7.55
N SER A 100 14.91 -19.60 8.38
CA SER A 100 15.54 -20.56 9.30
C SER A 100 16.43 -21.63 8.62
N VAL A 101 16.20 -21.93 7.34
CA VAL A 101 16.97 -22.94 6.59
C VAL A 101 18.29 -22.43 6.04
N LEU A 102 18.54 -21.12 6.10
CA LEU A 102 19.75 -20.51 5.57
C LEU A 102 20.96 -20.79 6.48
N ALA A 103 22.15 -20.84 5.88
CA ALA A 103 23.41 -20.81 6.62
C ALA A 103 23.57 -19.47 7.35
N ARG A 104 24.41 -19.39 8.38
CA ARG A 104 24.51 -18.24 9.30
C ARG A 104 24.63 -16.89 8.57
N GLU A 105 25.56 -16.76 7.63
CA GLU A 105 25.81 -15.49 6.92
C GLU A 105 24.61 -15.06 6.05
N ASP A 106 24.06 -15.99 5.26
CA ASP A 106 22.86 -15.75 4.43
C ASP A 106 21.64 -15.44 5.29
N ARG A 107 21.52 -16.09 6.46
CA ARG A 107 20.44 -15.89 7.43
C ARG A 107 20.48 -14.48 8.00
N GLU A 108 21.65 -14.04 8.46
CA GLU A 108 21.84 -12.68 8.96
C GLU A 108 21.55 -11.63 7.87
N GLU A 109 21.91 -11.88 6.60
CA GLU A 109 21.53 -11.01 5.47
C GLU A 109 20.02 -10.99 5.24
N ALA A 110 19.36 -12.15 5.28
CA ALA A 110 17.92 -12.28 5.12
C ALA A 110 17.12 -11.63 6.26
N GLU A 111 17.55 -11.81 7.51
CA GLU A 111 16.94 -11.17 8.68
C GLU A 111 17.03 -9.65 8.57
N ARG A 112 18.21 -9.10 8.20
CA ARG A 112 18.36 -7.66 7.94
C ARG A 112 17.46 -7.17 6.81
N ALA A 113 17.36 -7.92 5.72
CA ALA A 113 16.50 -7.55 4.59
C ALA A 113 15.01 -7.60 4.96
N ALA A 114 14.59 -8.59 5.75
CA ALA A 114 13.21 -8.80 6.19
C ALA A 114 12.85 -8.05 7.47
N THR A 115 13.74 -7.23 8.03
CA THR A 115 13.42 -6.40 9.18
C THR A 115 12.55 -5.23 8.70
N PRO A 116 11.30 -5.07 9.19
CA PRO A 116 10.48 -3.91 8.87
C PRO A 116 11.22 -2.63 9.24
N SER A 117 11.05 -1.55 8.46
CA SER A 117 11.71 -0.28 8.77
C SER A 117 11.26 0.24 10.14
N CYS A 118 12.14 0.25 11.13
CA CYS A 118 11.87 0.76 12.48
C CYS A 118 11.88 2.30 12.55
N LEU A 119 11.35 2.96 11.52
CA LEU A 119 11.27 4.42 11.49
C LEU A 119 10.40 4.90 12.66
N GLN A 120 10.81 6.01 13.25
CA GLN A 120 10.05 6.73 14.26
C GLN A 120 9.65 8.09 13.69
N PRO A 121 8.53 8.68 14.16
CA PRO A 121 8.22 10.07 13.84
C PRO A 121 9.41 10.98 14.14
N THR A 122 9.76 11.88 13.23
CA THR A 122 10.87 12.80 13.51
C THR A 122 10.43 13.84 14.55
N ALA A 123 11.31 14.24 15.46
CA ALA A 123 11.08 15.39 16.34
C ALA A 123 11.26 16.74 15.61
N THR A 124 11.79 16.74 14.39
CA THR A 124 12.08 17.98 13.64
C THR A 124 10.83 18.81 13.40
N ALA A 125 10.88 20.08 13.76
CA ALA A 125 9.81 21.05 13.49
C ALA A 125 9.74 21.36 11.99
N VAL A 126 8.53 21.35 11.44
CA VAL A 126 8.26 21.62 10.02
C VAL A 126 7.75 23.05 9.80
N ARG A 127 7.94 23.58 8.59
CA ARG A 127 7.33 24.86 8.17
C ARG A 127 6.75 24.71 6.77
N LYS A 128 5.68 25.46 6.46
CA LYS A 128 5.14 25.50 5.10
C LYS A 128 6.13 26.19 4.16
N ARG A 129 6.82 25.40 3.34
CA ARG A 129 7.77 25.87 2.32
C ARG A 129 7.33 25.36 0.96
N GLY A 130 7.27 26.23 -0.04
CA GLY A 130 6.92 25.83 -1.40
C GLY A 130 8.05 25.10 -2.14
N SER A 131 9.27 25.08 -1.60
CA SER A 131 10.39 24.37 -2.20
C SER A 131 11.49 24.01 -1.20
N LEU A 132 12.24 22.96 -1.51
CA LEU A 132 13.45 22.52 -0.82
C LEU A 132 14.48 22.02 -1.84
N THR A 133 15.74 22.41 -1.63
CA THR A 133 16.89 21.88 -2.38
C THR A 133 17.53 20.75 -1.56
N LEU A 134 17.78 19.61 -2.19
CA LEU A 134 18.41 18.43 -1.59
C LEU A 134 19.63 18.04 -2.43
N GLY A 135 20.82 18.45 -2.00
CA GLY A 135 22.02 18.36 -2.84
C GLY A 135 21.83 19.12 -4.16
N ASP A 136 22.03 18.43 -5.29
CA ASP A 136 21.86 18.99 -6.64
C ASP A 136 20.41 18.92 -7.15
N GLY A 137 19.52 18.25 -6.42
CA GLY A 137 18.11 18.12 -6.78
C GLY A 137 17.22 19.14 -6.05
N LYS A 138 15.99 19.30 -6.53
CA LYS A 138 15.01 20.22 -5.93
C LYS A 138 13.61 19.62 -5.93
N LEU A 139 12.87 19.87 -4.85
CA LEU A 139 11.48 19.50 -4.67
C LEU A 139 10.64 20.75 -4.51
N ASP A 140 9.55 20.87 -5.28
CA ASP A 140 8.56 21.93 -5.15
C ASP A 140 7.23 21.36 -4.66
N PHE A 141 6.63 22.03 -3.68
CA PHE A 141 5.42 21.60 -2.98
C PHE A 141 4.30 22.60 -3.18
N ASP A 142 3.08 22.09 -3.37
CA ASP A 142 1.87 22.91 -3.27
C ASP A 142 1.72 23.42 -1.83
N LYS A 143 1.56 24.73 -1.67
CA LYS A 143 1.55 25.35 -0.34
C LYS A 143 0.27 25.09 0.46
N ALA A 144 -0.83 24.74 -0.20
CA ALA A 144 -2.11 24.49 0.46
C ALA A 144 -2.15 23.06 1.02
N THR A 145 -1.73 22.10 0.19
CA THR A 145 -1.89 20.66 0.39
C THR A 145 -0.61 19.94 0.80
N GLY A 146 0.57 20.54 0.58
CA GLY A 146 1.87 19.90 0.83
C GLY A 146 2.27 18.83 -0.17
N GLY A 147 1.46 18.61 -1.20
CA GLY A 147 1.76 17.66 -2.25
C GLY A 147 2.98 18.07 -3.04
N LEU A 148 3.82 17.09 -3.39
CA LEU A 148 4.93 17.28 -4.30
C LEU A 148 4.38 17.54 -5.71
N ILE A 149 4.67 18.70 -6.31
CA ILE A 149 4.16 19.10 -7.63
C ILE A 149 5.24 19.12 -8.71
N ARG A 150 6.51 19.24 -8.31
CA ARG A 150 7.64 19.15 -9.23
C ARG A 150 8.88 18.58 -8.56
N VAL A 151 9.62 17.77 -9.30
CA VAL A 151 10.93 17.23 -8.94
C VAL A 151 11.92 17.60 -10.02
N ARG A 152 12.98 18.30 -9.64
CA ARG A 152 14.19 18.47 -10.46
C ARG A 152 15.23 17.48 -10.01
N PHE A 153 15.58 16.55 -10.89
CA PHE A 153 16.56 15.51 -10.61
C PHE A 153 17.99 16.04 -10.81
N PRO A 154 18.99 15.50 -10.08
CA PRO A 154 20.40 15.86 -10.27
C PRO A 154 20.99 15.55 -11.67
N ASN A 155 20.30 14.75 -12.48
CA ASN A 155 20.64 14.51 -13.89
C ASN A 155 20.16 15.64 -14.83
N GLY A 156 19.44 16.65 -14.31
CA GLY A 156 18.91 17.78 -15.07
C GLY A 156 17.52 17.55 -15.67
N CYS A 157 16.97 16.34 -15.55
CA CYS A 157 15.62 16.01 -15.99
C CYS A 157 14.59 16.54 -14.94
N ASP A 158 13.44 17.04 -15.41
CA ASP A 158 12.37 17.57 -14.55
C ASP A 158 11.09 16.71 -14.69
N LEU A 159 10.41 16.45 -13.57
CA LEU A 159 9.10 15.80 -13.51
C LEU A 159 8.08 16.73 -12.86
N GLU A 160 6.99 17.00 -13.55
CA GLU A 160 5.88 17.81 -13.05
C GLU A 160 4.62 16.95 -12.85
N SER A 161 3.77 17.34 -11.90
CA SER A 161 2.43 16.79 -11.75
C SER A 161 1.45 17.42 -12.74
N ALA A 162 0.40 16.66 -13.10
CA ALA A 162 -0.74 17.17 -13.85
C ALA A 162 -1.74 17.84 -12.88
N GLU A 163 -3.04 17.54 -12.99
CA GLU A 163 -4.10 18.01 -12.07
C GLU A 163 -4.01 17.41 -10.64
N GLY A 164 -2.94 16.67 -10.32
CA GLY A 164 -2.75 15.97 -9.04
C GLY A 164 -1.37 16.23 -8.42
N GLN A 165 -0.87 15.27 -7.64
CA GLN A 165 0.42 15.37 -6.93
C GLN A 165 1.29 14.13 -7.18
N LEU A 166 2.59 14.26 -6.94
CA LEU A 166 3.62 13.22 -7.00
C LEU A 166 3.83 12.60 -5.60
N ALA A 167 2.78 11.98 -5.04
CA ALA A 167 2.65 11.35 -3.72
C ALA A 167 1.55 11.98 -2.85
N ALA A 168 0.31 12.04 -3.37
CA ALA A 168 -0.86 12.39 -2.57
C ALA A 168 -1.26 11.23 -1.66
N LEU A 169 -1.29 11.44 -0.34
CA LEU A 169 -1.75 10.45 0.65
C LEU A 169 -3.26 10.61 0.89
N THR A 170 -4.00 9.51 0.81
CA THR A 170 -5.43 9.46 1.18
C THR A 170 -5.73 8.30 2.10
N TYR A 171 -6.72 8.49 2.96
CA TYR A 171 -7.37 7.46 3.77
C TYR A 171 -8.82 7.36 3.33
N GLU A 172 -9.31 6.16 3.04
CA GLU A 172 -10.68 5.90 2.63
C GLU A 172 -11.36 5.01 3.66
N SER A 173 -12.61 5.34 4.01
CA SER A 173 -13.49 4.49 4.80
C SER A 173 -14.78 4.19 4.02
N TYR A 174 -15.43 3.08 4.37
CA TYR A 174 -16.63 2.62 3.69
C TYR A 174 -17.71 2.20 4.68
N ASP A 175 -18.96 2.44 4.33
CA ASP A 175 -20.12 2.06 5.14
C ASP A 175 -20.87 0.85 4.56
N ALA A 176 -22.02 0.52 5.17
CA ALA A 176 -22.84 -0.62 4.75
C ALA A 176 -23.42 -0.45 3.34
N GLN A 177 -23.72 0.79 2.90
CA GLN A 177 -24.22 1.03 1.55
C GLN A 177 -23.14 0.77 0.51
N ASP A 178 -21.89 1.18 0.78
CA ASP A 178 -20.78 0.85 -0.11
C ASP A 178 -20.62 -0.67 -0.29
N TYR A 179 -20.76 -1.45 0.78
CA TYR A 179 -20.69 -2.92 0.70
C TYR A 179 -21.91 -3.54 0.01
N HIS A 180 -23.07 -2.91 0.11
CA HIS A 180 -24.25 -3.28 -0.67
C HIS A 180 -23.98 -3.11 -2.18
N ASP A 181 -23.50 -1.94 -2.60
CA ASP A 181 -23.16 -1.64 -4.00
C ASP A 181 -22.02 -2.56 -4.52
N TYR A 182 -21.05 -2.87 -3.66
CA TYR A 182 -20.04 -3.86 -3.96
C TYR A 182 -20.64 -5.24 -4.20
N ALA A 183 -21.54 -5.71 -3.33
CA ALA A 183 -22.20 -6.99 -3.47
C ALA A 183 -23.00 -7.08 -4.78
N GLU A 184 -23.76 -6.04 -5.14
CA GLU A 184 -24.50 -5.98 -6.40
C GLU A 184 -23.59 -5.98 -7.64
N SER A 185 -22.46 -5.28 -7.58
CA SER A 185 -21.54 -5.20 -8.72
C SER A 185 -20.66 -6.45 -8.88
N TYR A 186 -20.43 -7.22 -7.81
CA TYR A 186 -19.49 -8.33 -7.78
C TYR A 186 -20.15 -9.71 -7.74
N LEU A 187 -21.16 -9.91 -6.89
CA LEU A 187 -21.78 -11.21 -6.71
C LEU A 187 -22.67 -11.57 -7.91
N THR A 188 -22.57 -12.81 -8.35
CA THR A 188 -23.50 -13.38 -9.35
C THR A 188 -24.68 -14.08 -8.69
N GLN A 189 -24.54 -14.46 -7.42
CA GLN A 189 -25.54 -15.12 -6.59
C GLN A 189 -25.38 -14.66 -5.15
N PHE A 190 -26.50 -14.48 -4.46
CA PHE A 190 -26.57 -14.08 -3.04
C PHE A 190 -26.84 -15.30 -2.17
N ALA A 191 -25.83 -16.16 -2.01
CA ALA A 191 -25.88 -17.27 -1.07
C ALA A 191 -25.50 -16.81 0.35
N TYR A 192 -25.92 -17.55 1.38
CA TYR A 192 -25.62 -17.19 2.77
C TYR A 192 -24.10 -17.02 3.02
N TRP A 193 -23.27 -17.88 2.39
CA TRP A 193 -21.82 -17.85 2.55
C TRP A 193 -21.18 -16.68 1.81
N SER A 194 -21.72 -16.28 0.65
CA SER A 194 -21.11 -15.23 -0.17
C SER A 194 -21.25 -13.86 0.47
N VAL A 195 -22.38 -13.59 1.13
CA VAL A 195 -22.58 -12.35 1.90
C VAL A 195 -21.62 -12.28 3.09
N ARG A 196 -21.38 -13.41 3.78
CA ARG A 196 -20.48 -13.46 4.93
C ARG A 196 -19.00 -13.44 4.58
N ASP A 197 -18.62 -13.99 3.42
CA ASP A 197 -17.23 -14.03 2.97
C ASP A 197 -16.76 -12.74 2.29
N HIS A 198 -17.67 -12.06 1.59
CA HIS A 198 -17.36 -10.88 0.79
C HIS A 198 -17.89 -9.57 1.41
N GLY A 199 -18.87 -9.65 2.29
CA GLY A 199 -19.48 -8.50 2.95
C GLY A 199 -18.88 -8.18 4.31
N LYS A 200 -19.57 -7.28 5.03
CA LYS A 200 -19.28 -6.89 6.42
C LYS A 200 -20.59 -6.94 7.21
N PRO A 201 -21.10 -8.15 7.56
CA PRO A 201 -22.42 -8.28 8.17
C PRO A 201 -22.53 -7.53 9.49
N GLY A 202 -23.66 -6.82 9.68
CA GLY A 202 -23.95 -6.01 10.86
C GLY A 202 -23.29 -4.64 10.88
N LEU A 203 -22.52 -4.26 9.84
CA LEU A 203 -21.95 -2.93 9.69
C LEU A 203 -23.05 -1.85 9.63
N GLU A 204 -24.22 -2.19 9.11
CA GLU A 204 -25.42 -1.34 9.07
C GLU A 204 -25.94 -0.91 10.45
N HIS A 205 -25.48 -1.56 11.52
CA HIS A 205 -25.80 -1.23 12.90
C HIS A 205 -24.74 -0.36 13.57
N SER A 206 -23.60 -0.12 12.90
CA SER A 206 -22.55 0.72 13.45
C SER A 206 -22.95 2.19 13.49
N CYS A 207 -22.61 2.87 14.58
CA CYS A 207 -22.93 4.29 14.77
C CYS A 207 -21.93 5.23 14.10
N THR A 208 -20.66 4.80 13.98
CA THR A 208 -19.56 5.65 13.47
C THR A 208 -19.14 5.31 12.03
N ALA A 209 -19.64 4.21 11.46
CA ALA A 209 -19.36 3.84 10.08
C ALA A 209 -19.84 4.93 9.10
N ARG A 210 -18.95 5.35 8.20
CA ARG A 210 -19.24 6.35 7.17
C ARG A 210 -18.36 6.17 5.95
N SER A 211 -18.93 6.38 4.77
CA SER A 211 -18.16 6.47 3.53
C SER A 211 -17.42 7.80 3.43
N GLY A 212 -16.16 7.78 2.99
CA GLY A 212 -15.43 9.02 2.72
C GLY A 212 -14.00 8.84 2.25
N ILE A 213 -13.49 9.87 1.59
CA ILE A 213 -12.07 10.03 1.25
C ILE A 213 -11.55 11.19 2.10
N PHE A 214 -10.55 10.90 2.93
CA PHE A 214 -9.93 11.84 3.85
C PHE A 214 -8.52 12.14 3.37
N GLU A 215 -8.26 13.42 3.10
CA GLU A 215 -6.93 13.93 2.83
C GLU A 215 -6.35 14.52 4.12
N PRO A 216 -5.09 14.20 4.48
CA PRO A 216 -4.51 14.74 5.68
C PRO A 216 -4.06 16.19 5.46
N LYS A 217 -4.20 17.02 6.48
CA LYS A 217 -3.74 18.41 6.48
C LYS A 217 -2.21 18.45 6.51
N TRP A 218 -1.61 19.22 5.62
CA TRP A 218 -0.17 19.44 5.63
C TRP A 218 0.28 20.44 6.69
N MET A 219 1.21 19.98 7.53
CA MET A 219 1.79 20.78 8.62
C MET A 219 3.04 21.53 8.18
N GLY A 220 3.72 21.04 7.14
CA GLY A 220 4.91 21.64 6.57
C GLY A 220 5.95 20.60 6.17
N VAL A 221 7.11 21.10 5.74
CA VAL A 221 8.26 20.27 5.38
C VAL A 221 9.51 20.78 6.10
N ALA A 222 10.39 19.86 6.48
CA ALA A 222 11.71 20.13 7.05
C ALA A 222 12.79 19.44 6.24
N MET A 223 14.02 19.93 6.38
CA MET A 223 15.21 19.28 5.86
C MET A 223 16.01 18.68 7.01
N GLU A 224 16.40 17.42 6.88
CA GLU A 224 17.19 16.68 7.86
C GLU A 224 18.52 16.25 7.21
N GLY A 225 19.64 16.54 7.89
CA GLY A 225 20.98 16.17 7.41
C GLY A 225 21.35 16.67 6.01
N GLY A 226 20.72 17.73 5.51
CA GLY A 226 20.98 18.34 4.19
C GLY A 226 20.57 17.51 2.97
N SER A 227 20.06 16.30 3.18
CA SER A 227 19.87 15.28 2.12
C SER A 227 18.50 14.61 2.15
N HIS A 228 17.71 14.85 3.21
CA HIS A 228 16.37 14.30 3.37
C HIS A 228 15.38 15.46 3.55
N ALA A 229 14.27 15.41 2.82
CA ALA A 229 13.10 16.23 3.13
C ALA A 229 12.05 15.39 3.84
N ILE A 230 11.42 15.93 4.87
CA ILE A 230 10.37 15.25 5.65
C ILE A 230 9.14 16.15 5.67
N GLY A 231 8.10 15.74 4.95
CA GLY A 231 6.77 16.34 5.01
C GLY A 231 5.96 15.70 6.14
N LYS A 232 5.33 16.52 6.98
CA LYS A 232 4.44 16.06 8.05
C LYS A 232 2.99 16.39 7.75
N PHE A 233 2.12 15.44 8.06
CA PHE A 233 0.70 15.51 7.80
C PHE A 233 -0.09 15.12 9.05
N GLN A 234 -1.36 15.51 9.09
CA GLN A 234 -2.27 15.18 10.18
C GLN A 234 -3.67 14.93 9.62
N PHE A 235 -4.23 13.75 9.87
CA PHE A 235 -5.63 13.48 9.56
C PHE A 235 -6.57 14.24 10.50
N SER A 236 -7.82 14.47 10.07
CA SER A 236 -8.83 15.03 10.97
C SER A 236 -9.12 14.05 12.12
N GLU A 237 -9.56 14.59 13.26
CA GLU A 237 -9.97 13.80 14.43
C GLU A 237 -10.96 12.70 14.03
N THR A 238 -11.97 13.03 13.23
CA THR A 238 -12.96 12.04 12.78
C THR A 238 -12.36 10.93 11.89
N ALA A 239 -11.26 11.18 11.17
CA ALA A 239 -10.59 10.13 10.38
C ALA A 239 -9.67 9.28 11.28
N ALA A 240 -8.96 9.89 12.21
CA ALA A 240 -8.04 9.19 13.11
C ALA A 240 -8.79 8.44 14.23
N ASP A 241 -9.59 9.17 15.01
CA ASP A 241 -10.21 8.71 16.24
C ASP A 241 -11.38 7.76 15.93
N ASP A 242 -12.31 8.13 15.06
CA ASP A 242 -13.48 7.27 14.80
C ASP A 242 -13.16 6.16 13.79
N LEU A 243 -12.42 6.51 12.73
CA LEU A 243 -12.25 5.62 11.59
C LEU A 243 -10.92 4.89 11.53
N GLY A 244 -9.92 5.20 12.36
CA GLY A 244 -8.67 4.42 12.43
C GLY A 244 -7.57 4.82 11.44
N ALA A 245 -7.62 6.03 10.89
CA ALA A 245 -6.50 6.59 10.14
C ALA A 245 -5.24 6.72 11.02
N PRO A 246 -4.03 6.68 10.43
CA PRO A 246 -2.78 6.80 11.19
C PRO A 246 -2.64 8.16 11.89
N GLY A 247 -2.08 8.16 13.11
CA GLY A 247 -1.99 9.37 13.95
C GLY A 247 -0.98 10.42 13.44
N ALA A 248 0.16 9.99 12.89
CA ALA A 248 1.21 10.92 12.46
C ALA A 248 1.85 10.53 11.11
N PRO A 249 1.17 10.71 9.97
CA PRO A 249 1.76 10.40 8.68
C PRO A 249 2.93 11.33 8.32
N GLU A 250 3.97 10.73 7.75
CA GLU A 250 5.10 11.46 7.14
C GLU A 250 5.35 11.00 5.71
N ILE A 251 5.82 11.89 4.85
CA ILE A 251 6.39 11.52 3.55
C ILE A 251 7.82 12.04 3.51
N ARG A 252 8.77 11.11 3.35
CA ARG A 252 10.20 11.37 3.31
C ARG A 252 10.73 11.25 1.90
N TYR A 253 11.62 12.17 1.53
CA TYR A 253 12.19 12.25 0.20
C TYR A 253 13.71 12.28 0.29
N ARG A 254 14.37 11.48 -0.54
CA ARG A 254 15.82 11.50 -0.72
C ARG A 254 16.21 11.09 -2.12
N PHE A 255 17.14 11.80 -2.74
CA PHE A 255 17.81 11.32 -3.95
C PHE A 255 18.79 10.20 -3.58
N ILE A 256 18.62 9.02 -4.16
CA ILE A 256 19.50 7.87 -3.90
C ILE A 256 20.62 7.74 -4.93
N ASP A 257 20.43 8.39 -6.08
CA ASP A 257 21.40 8.59 -7.15
C ASP A 257 20.96 9.83 -7.97
N ARG A 258 21.53 10.04 -9.17
CA ARG A 258 21.26 11.23 -9.98
C ARG A 258 19.92 11.23 -10.71
N ASP A 259 19.30 10.06 -10.89
CA ASP A 259 18.07 9.91 -11.66
C ASP A 259 16.91 9.31 -10.86
N THR A 260 17.14 8.97 -9.58
CA THR A 260 16.18 8.29 -8.74
C THR A 260 15.94 9.01 -7.42
N LEU A 261 14.67 9.35 -7.19
CA LEU A 261 14.12 9.84 -5.93
C LEU A 261 13.46 8.67 -5.20
N GLU A 262 13.88 8.41 -3.97
CA GLU A 262 13.17 7.54 -3.05
C GLU A 262 12.15 8.37 -2.26
N VAL A 263 10.88 7.99 -2.38
CA VAL A 263 9.75 8.52 -1.62
C VAL A 263 9.34 7.45 -0.62
N THR A 264 9.38 7.77 0.68
CA THR A 264 8.95 6.85 1.74
C THR A 264 7.73 7.43 2.44
N VAL A 265 6.59 6.74 2.30
CA VAL A 265 5.38 7.06 3.05
C VAL A 265 5.44 6.31 4.37
N CYS A 266 5.47 7.05 5.49
CA CYS A 266 5.47 6.50 6.84
C CYS A 266 4.10 6.74 7.47
N LEU A 267 3.47 5.68 7.96
CA LEU A 267 2.23 5.74 8.74
C LEU A 267 2.58 5.34 10.17
N PHE A 268 2.49 6.28 11.11
CA PHE A 268 2.79 6.05 12.52
C PHE A 268 1.51 5.99 13.35
N ASP A 269 1.58 5.17 14.41
CA ASP A 269 0.53 5.00 15.42
C ASP A 269 -0.83 4.70 14.81
N LYS A 270 -0.86 3.83 13.78
CA LYS A 270 -2.13 3.35 13.25
C LYS A 270 -2.78 2.40 14.28
N PRO A 271 -3.99 2.71 14.78
CA PRO A 271 -4.68 1.78 15.66
C PRO A 271 -5.19 0.58 14.87
N ALA A 272 -5.37 -0.55 15.54
CA ALA A 272 -6.20 -1.62 14.99
C ALA A 272 -7.59 -1.07 14.71
N ASN A 273 -8.05 -1.29 13.49
CA ASN A 273 -9.35 -0.83 13.05
C ASN A 273 -10.05 -1.92 12.24
N ARG A 274 -11.22 -2.31 12.70
CA ARG A 274 -12.04 -3.32 12.04
C ARG A 274 -12.96 -2.71 10.97
N MET A 275 -13.31 -1.42 11.11
CA MET A 275 -14.13 -0.74 10.11
C MET A 275 -13.49 -0.84 8.73
N PRO A 276 -14.30 -0.91 7.66
CA PRO A 276 -13.75 -0.94 6.32
C PRO A 276 -12.88 0.27 6.00
N GLU A 277 -11.63 0.00 5.66
CA GLU A 277 -10.62 1.03 5.44
C GLU A 277 -9.68 0.67 4.31
N ALA A 278 -9.08 1.71 3.71
CA ALA A 278 -7.94 1.60 2.83
C ALA A 278 -7.10 2.89 2.86
N SER A 279 -5.78 2.77 2.75
CA SER A 279 -4.89 3.92 2.52
C SER A 279 -4.21 3.83 1.17
N PHE A 280 -4.08 4.97 0.50
CA PHE A 280 -3.43 5.06 -0.80
C PHE A 280 -2.38 6.15 -0.86
N VAL A 281 -1.37 5.93 -1.71
CA VAL A 281 -0.55 7.02 -2.24
C VAL A 281 -0.73 7.10 -3.76
N THR A 282 -0.99 8.30 -4.25
CA THR A 282 -1.23 8.56 -5.68
C THR A 282 -0.08 9.34 -6.30
N PHE A 283 0.38 8.89 -7.47
CA PHE A 283 1.33 9.59 -8.31
C PHE A 283 0.63 9.99 -9.62
N ALA A 284 0.45 11.30 -9.82
CA ALA A 284 -0.22 11.90 -10.97
C ALA A 284 0.73 12.80 -11.78
N PRO A 285 1.78 12.24 -12.41
CA PRO A 285 2.71 12.99 -13.26
C PRO A 285 2.04 13.44 -14.57
N THR A 286 2.58 14.49 -15.19
CA THR A 286 2.23 14.91 -16.55
C THR A 286 2.85 13.96 -17.58
N VAL A 287 2.03 13.05 -18.12
CA VAL A 287 2.45 11.91 -18.94
C VAL A 287 1.48 11.66 -20.09
N ASP A 288 1.89 10.89 -21.09
CA ASP A 288 0.95 10.27 -22.04
C ASP A 288 0.18 9.15 -21.32
N PRO A 289 -1.16 9.26 -21.12
CA PRO A 289 -1.94 8.23 -20.46
C PRO A 289 -1.91 6.86 -21.18
N GLY A 290 -1.69 6.83 -22.51
CA GLY A 290 -1.58 5.59 -23.27
C GLY A 290 -0.26 4.84 -23.09
N SER A 291 0.75 5.50 -22.52
CA SER A 291 2.09 4.95 -22.35
C SER A 291 2.28 4.11 -21.08
N TRP A 292 1.31 4.14 -20.15
CA TRP A 292 1.41 3.40 -18.90
C TRP A 292 1.56 1.90 -19.12
N ARG A 293 2.55 1.30 -18.44
CA ARG A 293 2.80 -0.14 -18.41
C ARG A 293 2.97 -0.61 -16.98
N PHE A 294 2.27 -1.68 -16.62
CA PHE A 294 2.31 -2.30 -15.31
C PHE A 294 3.10 -3.60 -15.44
N ARG A 295 4.32 -3.63 -14.88
CA ARG A 295 5.20 -4.79 -14.99
C ARG A 295 4.81 -5.87 -13.98
N LYS A 296 4.41 -7.04 -14.48
CA LYS A 296 3.97 -8.20 -13.69
C LYS A 296 4.71 -9.44 -14.18
N LEU A 297 5.47 -10.10 -13.30
CA LEU A 297 6.25 -11.29 -13.65
C LEU A 297 7.09 -11.08 -14.93
N ASP A 298 7.77 -9.94 -14.99
CA ASP A 298 8.60 -9.53 -16.11
C ASP A 298 7.89 -9.28 -17.46
N TYR A 299 6.55 -9.20 -17.42
CA TYR A 299 5.69 -8.85 -18.55
C TYR A 299 5.03 -7.49 -18.34
N ASP A 300 5.02 -6.66 -19.38
CA ASP A 300 4.43 -5.32 -19.33
C ASP A 300 2.96 -5.35 -19.77
N VAL A 301 2.06 -5.05 -18.83
CA VAL A 301 0.61 -5.00 -19.08
C VAL A 301 0.17 -3.56 -19.34
N ASP A 302 -0.56 -3.31 -20.43
CA ASP A 302 -1.34 -2.08 -20.59
C ASP A 302 -2.61 -2.18 -19.71
N PRO A 303 -2.77 -1.34 -18.67
CA PRO A 303 -3.94 -1.40 -17.78
C PRO A 303 -5.27 -1.11 -18.52
N ARG A 304 -5.23 -0.41 -19.66
CA ARG A 304 -6.41 -0.12 -20.49
C ARG A 304 -6.82 -1.33 -21.34
N ALA A 305 -5.88 -2.23 -21.62
CA ALA A 305 -6.09 -3.41 -22.46
C ALA A 305 -6.60 -4.64 -21.67
N VAL A 306 -6.76 -4.53 -20.36
CA VAL A 306 -7.37 -5.59 -19.55
C VAL A 306 -8.79 -5.86 -20.07
N VAL A 307 -9.06 -7.13 -20.38
CA VAL A 307 -10.34 -7.58 -20.95
C VAL A 307 -11.55 -7.12 -20.13
N LYS A 308 -12.71 -7.00 -20.81
CA LYS A 308 -13.98 -6.67 -20.14
C LYS A 308 -14.25 -7.70 -19.04
N ASN A 309 -14.71 -7.24 -17.88
CA ASN A 309 -14.92 -8.05 -16.67
C ASN A 309 -13.64 -8.73 -16.11
N GLY A 310 -12.46 -8.35 -16.58
CA GLY A 310 -11.19 -8.59 -15.89
C GLY A 310 -11.00 -7.62 -14.71
N ASN A 311 -10.02 -7.90 -13.85
CA ASN A 311 -9.67 -6.95 -12.78
C ASN A 311 -8.91 -5.76 -13.38
N ARG A 312 -9.62 -4.64 -13.58
CA ARG A 312 -9.10 -3.38 -14.12
C ARG A 312 -8.67 -2.39 -13.04
N GLN A 313 -9.02 -2.67 -11.79
CA GLN A 313 -8.89 -1.72 -10.68
C GLN A 313 -7.58 -1.90 -9.92
N LEU A 314 -7.08 -3.12 -9.86
CA LEU A 314 -5.98 -3.47 -8.98
C LEU A 314 -5.09 -4.54 -9.59
N HIS A 315 -3.79 -4.29 -9.48
CA HIS A 315 -2.74 -5.11 -10.05
C HIS A 315 -1.62 -5.27 -9.01
N ALA A 316 -1.09 -6.49 -8.86
CA ALA A 316 0.18 -6.70 -8.17
C ALA A 316 1.33 -6.47 -9.15
N VAL A 317 2.12 -5.43 -8.94
CA VAL A 317 3.17 -4.97 -9.86
C VAL A 317 4.57 -5.04 -9.24
N GLN A 318 5.58 -5.26 -10.07
CA GLN A 318 6.99 -5.04 -9.74
C GLN A 318 7.37 -3.56 -9.87
N SER A 319 6.74 -2.88 -10.84
CA SER A 319 6.84 -1.45 -11.10
C SER A 319 5.76 -1.03 -12.08
N VAL A 320 5.54 0.26 -12.18
CA VAL A 320 4.83 0.91 -13.27
C VAL A 320 5.78 1.83 -14.02
N SER A 321 5.60 1.98 -15.32
CA SER A 321 6.36 2.92 -16.14
C SER A 321 5.47 3.63 -17.14
N CYS A 322 5.92 4.79 -17.61
CA CYS A 322 5.24 5.60 -18.62
C CYS A 322 6.23 6.59 -19.25
N MET A 323 5.78 7.26 -20.30
CA MET A 323 6.48 8.36 -20.95
C MET A 323 5.90 9.68 -20.46
N THR A 324 6.76 10.60 -20.01
CA THR A 324 6.37 11.99 -19.75
C THR A 324 6.04 12.72 -21.04
N SER A 325 5.36 13.86 -20.93
CA SER A 325 5.09 14.71 -22.10
C SER A 325 6.36 15.19 -22.82
N ASP A 326 7.48 15.27 -22.11
CA ASP A 326 8.80 15.61 -22.65
C ASP A 326 9.59 14.39 -23.16
N SER A 327 8.90 13.28 -23.44
CA SER A 327 9.51 12.03 -23.90
C SER A 327 10.56 11.45 -22.95
N GLN A 328 10.47 11.72 -21.64
CA GLN A 328 11.32 11.09 -20.65
C GLN A 328 10.66 9.81 -20.15
N HIS A 329 11.45 8.79 -19.80
CA HIS A 329 10.92 7.53 -19.27
C HIS A 329 10.85 7.60 -17.74
N LEU A 330 9.64 7.59 -17.20
CA LEU A 330 9.37 7.52 -15.77
C LEU A 330 9.13 6.07 -15.36
N ARG A 331 9.78 5.64 -14.28
CA ARG A 331 9.52 4.35 -13.62
C ARG A 331 9.27 4.56 -12.13
N ILE A 332 8.19 3.99 -11.62
CA ILE A 332 7.86 3.97 -10.19
C ILE A 332 7.84 2.52 -9.71
N ALA A 333 8.76 2.17 -8.81
CA ALA A 333 8.85 0.83 -8.24
C ALA A 333 8.49 0.85 -6.75
N PRO A 334 7.37 0.24 -6.33
CA PRO A 334 7.08 0.04 -4.93
C PRO A 334 7.95 -1.09 -4.38
N LEU A 335 8.51 -0.90 -3.19
CA LEU A 335 9.33 -1.92 -2.53
C LEU A 335 8.55 -2.70 -1.47
N ASP A 336 7.48 -2.13 -0.92
CA ASP A 336 6.85 -2.67 0.29
C ASP A 336 5.35 -2.98 0.08
N CYS A 337 4.70 -2.42 -0.94
CA CYS A 337 3.29 -2.69 -1.28
C CYS A 337 3.12 -2.93 -2.80
N PRO A 338 2.73 -4.14 -3.26
CA PRO A 338 2.73 -4.44 -4.68
C PRO A 338 1.46 -3.97 -5.39
N LEU A 339 0.42 -3.59 -4.65
CA LEU A 339 -0.90 -3.31 -5.19
C LEU A 339 -0.98 -1.90 -5.78
N ALA A 340 -1.20 -1.81 -7.08
CA ALA A 340 -1.34 -0.56 -7.82
C ALA A 340 -2.54 -0.61 -8.76
N GLY A 341 -3.14 0.53 -9.03
CA GLY A 341 -4.29 0.66 -9.91
C GLY A 341 -4.38 2.03 -10.57
N PRO A 342 -5.18 2.16 -11.64
CA PRO A 342 -5.55 3.47 -12.17
C PRO A 342 -6.18 4.32 -11.07
N ALA A 343 -5.72 5.56 -10.90
CA ALA A 343 -6.20 6.41 -9.81
C ALA A 343 -7.67 6.81 -9.95
N GLU A 344 -8.22 6.82 -11.17
CA GLU A 344 -9.64 7.07 -11.40
C GLU A 344 -10.57 5.90 -11.04
N ALA A 345 -10.03 4.70 -10.84
CA ALA A 345 -10.84 3.52 -10.59
C ALA A 345 -11.27 3.49 -9.11
N PRO A 346 -12.59 3.37 -8.80
CA PRO A 346 -13.05 3.24 -7.42
C PRO A 346 -12.45 1.97 -6.79
N PHE A 347 -12.27 1.92 -5.46
CA PHE A 347 -11.61 0.78 -4.82
C PHE A 347 -12.56 -0.37 -4.50
N LEU A 348 -13.72 -0.05 -3.91
CA LEU A 348 -14.63 -1.02 -3.33
C LEU A 348 -15.49 -1.76 -4.38
N PRO A 349 -16.29 -1.10 -5.23
CA PRO A 349 -17.17 -1.80 -6.17
C PRO A 349 -16.36 -2.63 -7.18
N PHE A 350 -16.97 -3.63 -7.81
CA PHE A 350 -16.34 -4.32 -8.95
C PHE A 350 -16.49 -3.48 -10.21
N PHE A 351 -15.47 -2.68 -10.53
CA PHE A 351 -15.53 -1.71 -11.61
C PHE A 351 -15.44 -2.35 -12.98
N ARG A 352 -16.50 -2.12 -13.77
CA ARG A 352 -16.61 -2.59 -15.16
C ARG A 352 -16.42 -1.47 -16.20
N GLY A 353 -16.11 -0.26 -15.73
CA GLY A 353 -15.92 0.92 -16.58
C GLY A 353 -14.65 0.87 -17.42
N VAL A 354 -14.41 1.97 -18.12
CA VAL A 354 -13.22 2.18 -18.97
C VAL A 354 -12.11 2.81 -18.13
N ILE A 355 -10.88 2.32 -18.33
CA ILE A 355 -9.66 2.89 -17.73
C ILE A 355 -8.98 3.79 -18.76
N ALA A 356 -8.76 5.05 -18.39
CA ALA A 356 -8.18 6.06 -19.28
C ALA A 356 -6.74 6.44 -18.89
N MET A 357 -6.31 6.12 -17.67
CA MET A 357 -5.06 6.49 -17.01
C MET A 357 -4.81 8.00 -16.90
N ARG A 358 -5.88 8.81 -16.86
CA ARG A 358 -5.76 10.28 -16.83
C ARG A 358 -5.42 10.84 -15.46
N ARG A 359 -5.74 10.12 -14.39
CA ARG A 359 -5.49 10.58 -13.00
C ARG A 359 -4.20 10.00 -12.40
N GLY A 360 -3.39 9.33 -13.21
CA GLY A 360 -2.18 8.66 -12.78
C GLY A 360 -2.44 7.29 -12.17
N VAL A 361 -1.54 6.89 -11.27
CA VAL A 361 -1.53 5.58 -10.62
C VAL A 361 -1.62 5.76 -9.12
N ARG A 362 -2.40 4.92 -8.45
CA ARG A 362 -2.45 4.86 -6.98
C ARG A 362 -2.03 3.51 -6.48
N PHE A 363 -1.29 3.50 -5.37
CA PHE A 363 -0.82 2.29 -4.70
C PHE A 363 -1.60 2.09 -3.40
N CYS A 364 -2.13 0.88 -3.19
CA CYS A 364 -2.78 0.51 -1.94
C CYS A 364 -1.70 0.19 -0.90
N LEU A 365 -1.61 1.04 0.12
CA LEU A 365 -0.67 0.90 1.22
C LEU A 365 -1.15 -0.19 2.19
N HIS A 366 -2.42 -0.12 2.57
CA HIS A 366 -3.14 -1.17 3.26
C HIS A 366 -4.64 -1.09 2.97
N ASN A 367 -5.38 -2.17 3.24
CA ASN A 367 -6.84 -2.19 3.29
C ASN A 367 -7.33 -3.39 4.10
N ASN A 368 -8.61 -3.44 4.44
CA ASN A 368 -9.24 -4.64 5.01
C ASN A 368 -10.52 -5.04 4.23
N LYS A 369 -10.57 -4.77 2.92
CA LYS A 369 -11.75 -4.99 2.08
C LYS A 369 -12.24 -6.44 2.12
N TRP A 370 -11.32 -7.40 2.00
CA TRP A 370 -11.67 -8.80 1.79
C TRP A 370 -11.71 -9.57 3.12
N GLY A 371 -12.88 -10.10 3.48
CA GLY A 371 -13.11 -10.70 4.79
C GLY A 371 -13.01 -12.22 4.86
N THR A 372 -12.74 -12.95 3.77
CA THR A 372 -12.83 -14.43 3.78
C THR A 372 -11.85 -15.09 4.77
N ASN A 373 -10.55 -14.95 4.54
CA ASN A 373 -9.47 -15.56 5.32
C ASN A 373 -8.26 -14.61 5.41
N PHE A 374 -8.48 -13.32 5.18
CA PHE A 374 -7.47 -12.29 5.29
C PHE A 374 -7.63 -11.52 6.61
N PRO A 375 -6.56 -10.88 7.10
CA PRO A 375 -6.65 -9.93 8.20
C PRO A 375 -7.77 -8.91 8.03
N MET A 376 -8.59 -8.79 9.07
CA MET A 376 -9.71 -7.85 9.13
C MET A 376 -9.32 -6.50 9.74
N TRP A 377 -8.15 -6.42 10.38
CA TRP A 377 -7.54 -5.20 10.90
C TRP A 377 -6.02 -5.32 10.87
N CYS A 378 -5.34 -4.18 10.84
CA CYS A 378 -3.90 -4.07 11.03
C CYS A 378 -3.58 -2.86 11.91
N GLU A 379 -2.43 -2.88 12.58
CA GLU A 379 -2.02 -1.82 13.50
C GLU A 379 -0.50 -1.63 13.53
N GLY A 380 -0.07 -0.49 14.07
CA GLY A 380 1.32 -0.15 14.30
C GLY A 380 1.91 0.80 13.27
N ASN A 381 3.21 0.67 13.06
CA ASN A 381 4.00 1.59 12.24
C ASN A 381 4.37 0.93 10.91
N PHE A 382 4.11 1.63 9.81
CA PHE A 382 4.36 1.14 8.47
C PHE A 382 5.22 2.12 7.67
N ALA A 383 6.08 1.59 6.80
CA ALA A 383 6.87 2.38 5.87
C ALA A 383 6.80 1.77 4.48
N TYR A 384 6.45 2.58 3.50
CA TYR A 384 6.30 2.17 2.10
C TYR A 384 7.23 2.99 1.21
N ARG A 385 8.25 2.33 0.65
CA ARG A 385 9.24 2.96 -0.20
C ARG A 385 8.87 2.82 -1.67
N PHE A 386 8.99 3.92 -2.39
CA PHE A 386 8.80 4.02 -3.82
C PHE A 386 10.08 4.61 -4.43
N ARG A 387 10.64 3.93 -5.42
CA ARG A 387 11.74 4.47 -6.22
C ARG A 387 11.18 5.03 -7.51
N MET A 388 11.24 6.35 -7.63
CA MET A 388 10.87 7.09 -8.83
C MET A 388 12.14 7.41 -9.62
N SER A 389 12.36 6.69 -10.71
CA SER A 389 13.49 6.91 -11.61
C SER A 389 13.03 7.64 -12.87
N LEU A 390 13.76 8.67 -13.28
CA LEU A 390 13.47 9.48 -14.45
C LEU A 390 14.71 9.56 -15.34
N SER A 391 14.66 8.85 -16.47
CA SER A 391 15.71 8.89 -17.48
C SER A 391 15.23 9.65 -18.70
N CYS A 392 15.98 10.65 -19.13
CA CYS A 392 15.75 11.31 -20.40
C CYS A 392 15.87 10.26 -21.55
N ALA A 393 14.99 10.31 -22.56
CA ALA A 393 15.07 9.38 -23.69
C ALA A 393 16.42 9.56 -24.41
N ARG A 394 17.03 8.44 -24.78
CA ARG A 394 18.25 8.43 -25.61
C ARG A 394 17.95 8.76 -27.06
#